data_AF-A0A7X7QGE9-F1
#
_entry.id   AF-A0A7X7QGE9-F1
#
_cell.length_a   1.000
_cell.length_b   1.000
_cell.length_c   1.000
_cell.angle_alpha   90.00
_cell.angle_beta   90.00
_cell.angle_gamma   90.00
#
_symmetry.space_group_name_H-M   'P 1'
#
loop_
_entity.id
_entity.type
_entity.pdbx_description
1 polymer ?
#
loop_
_entity_poly.entity_id
_entity_poly.type
_entity_poly.pdbx_seq_one_letter_code
_entity_poly.pdbx_strand_id
1 'polypeptide(L)'
;MIDKNRTFSRRSLLVRSFLAGGAVCGLHGFAPLLADAGSRGFKIGACDWSLRKIYDTAAFDTAKQIGLDGVQISMGSAANDMHARRPEIQKSYKEAAERTGLEIVSLAIGEMNSVPLKSDPRAARWLDDSIDVCTALGLT
;
A
#
# COMPACT_ATOMS: atom_id res chain seq x y z
N MET A 1 17.19 -6.07 48.30
CA MET A 1 17.35 -4.68 48.80
C MET A 1 17.19 -3.74 47.62
N ILE A 2 16.09 -2.97 47.58
CA ILE A 2 15.85 -1.94 46.58
C ILE A 2 16.45 -0.65 47.12
N ASP A 3 17.40 -0.08 46.40
CA ASP A 3 18.12 1.11 46.79
C ASP A 3 17.21 2.35 46.71
N LYS A 4 16.79 2.87 47.87
CA LYS A 4 15.75 3.91 48.01
C LYS A 4 16.26 5.35 47.86
N ASN A 5 17.54 5.58 47.55
CA ASN A 5 18.14 6.93 47.53
C ASN A 5 18.88 7.29 46.22
N ARG A 6 18.29 7.00 45.06
CA ARG A 6 18.79 7.53 43.78
C ARG A 6 18.29 8.96 43.56
N THR A 7 18.93 9.94 44.19
CA THR A 7 18.72 11.36 43.88
C THR A 7 19.41 11.71 42.57
N PHE A 8 18.64 11.88 41.50
CA PHE A 8 19.17 12.36 40.22
C PHE A 8 19.43 13.87 40.30
N SER A 9 20.70 14.26 40.15
CA SER A 9 21.10 15.65 39.97
C SER A 9 20.50 16.22 38.67
N ARG A 10 20.11 17.50 38.67
CA ARG A 10 19.67 18.21 37.45
C ARG A 10 20.68 18.05 36.31
N ARG A 11 21.97 18.05 36.63
CA ARG A 11 23.07 17.86 35.67
C ARG A 11 23.08 16.44 35.09
N SER A 12 22.85 15.42 35.92
CA SER A 12 22.79 14.04 35.43
C SER A 12 21.51 13.78 34.63
N LEU A 13 20.40 14.44 34.95
CA LEU A 13 19.19 14.41 34.14
C LEU A 13 19.44 15.04 32.76
N LEU A 14 20.00 16.25 32.70
CA LEU A 14 20.31 16.94 31.45
C LEU A 14 21.27 16.17 30.55
N VAL A 15 22.36 15.63 31.12
CA VAL A 15 23.34 14.84 30.35
C VAL A 15 22.70 13.56 29.81
N ARG A 16 21.88 12.86 30.60
CA ARG A 16 21.18 11.65 30.16
C ARG A 16 20.12 11.94 29.11
N SER A 17 19.38 13.03 29.24
CA SER A 17 18.42 13.49 28.24
C SER A 17 19.09 13.89 26.92
N PHE A 18 20.26 14.53 26.99
CA PHE A 18 21.03 14.91 25.80
C PHE A 18 21.61 13.68 25.07
N LEU A 19 22.16 12.72 25.81
CA LEU A 19 22.64 11.45 25.23
C LEU A 19 21.50 10.61 24.64
N ALA A 20 20.35 10.54 25.30
CA ALA A 20 19.17 9.86 24.77
C ALA A 20 18.61 10.57 23.52
N GLY A 21 18.56 11.90 23.51
CA GLY A 21 18.14 12.68 22.34
C GLY A 21 19.09 12.55 21.15
N GLY A 22 20.41 12.54 21.40
CA GLY A 22 21.43 12.33 20.37
C GLY A 22 21.35 10.94 19.71
N ALA A 23 21.05 9.90 20.48
CA ALA A 23 20.83 8.55 19.95
C ALA A 23 19.60 8.47 19.03
N VAL A 24 18.51 9.17 19.35
CA VAL A 24 17.29 9.21 18.52
C VAL A 24 17.50 9.99 17.22
N CYS A 25 18.23 11.10 17.25
CA CYS A 25 18.57 11.86 16.04
C CYS A 25 19.55 11.10 15.12
N GLY A 26 20.51 10.35 15.68
CA GLY A 26 21.44 9.53 14.90
C GLY A 26 20.77 8.39 14.14
N LEU A 27 19.67 7.84 14.67
CA LEU A 27 18.91 6.76 14.02
C LEU A 27 18.18 7.19 12.74
N HIS A 28 17.80 8.46 12.61
CA HIS A 28 17.14 8.97 11.40
C HIS A 28 18.06 8.91 10.17
N GLY A 29 19.38 9.08 10.35
CA GLY A 29 20.36 8.92 9.27
C GLY A 29 20.47 7.47 8.74
N PHE A 30 20.00 6.49 9.52
CA PHE A 30 19.95 5.09 9.13
C PHE A 30 18.58 4.66 8.58
N ALA A 31 17.59 5.55 8.50
CA ALA A 31 16.29 5.24 7.91
C ALA A 31 16.37 4.65 6.49
N PRO A 32 17.29 5.11 5.60
CA PRO A 32 17.50 4.46 4.30
C PRO A 32 17.98 3.01 4.40
N LEU A 33 18.77 2.66 5.43
CA LEU A 33 19.23 1.29 5.66
C LEU A 33 18.10 0.37 6.14
N LEU A 34 17.03 0.94 6.67
CA LEU A 34 15.83 0.21 7.09
C LEU A 34 14.74 0.18 6.00
N ALA A 35 15.10 0.60 4.79
CA ALA A 35 14.19 0.68 3.64
C ALA A 35 12.95 1.54 3.90
N ASP A 36 13.09 2.63 4.67
CA ASP A 36 12.01 3.58 4.91
C ASP A 36 11.41 4.09 3.60
N ALA A 37 10.09 4.09 3.48
CA ALA A 37 9.38 4.43 2.25
C ALA A 37 9.68 5.86 1.76
N GLY A 38 9.80 6.83 2.68
CA GLY A 38 10.09 8.23 2.36
C GLY A 38 11.55 8.50 1.96
N SER A 39 12.44 7.55 2.21
CA SER A 39 13.87 7.66 1.87
C SER A 39 14.21 7.14 0.46
N ARG A 40 13.27 6.45 -0.19
CA ARG A 40 13.47 5.85 -1.52
C ARG A 40 13.21 6.88 -2.62
N GLY A 41 14.02 6.85 -3.68
CA GLY A 41 13.81 7.66 -4.89
C GLY A 41 12.71 7.12 -5.84
N PHE A 42 12.00 6.07 -5.43
CA PHE A 42 10.97 5.38 -6.21
C PHE A 42 9.95 4.71 -5.28
N LYS A 43 8.76 4.43 -5.83
CA LYS A 43 7.68 3.72 -5.13
C LYS A 43 7.70 2.23 -5.46
N ILE A 44 7.27 1.41 -4.51
CA ILE A 44 7.14 -0.04 -4.62
C ILE A 44 5.69 -0.43 -4.33
N GLY A 45 5.06 -1.10 -5.29
CA GLY A 45 3.72 -1.66 -5.14
C GLY A 45 3.66 -3.16 -5.44
N ALA A 46 2.55 -3.80 -5.09
CA ALA A 46 2.30 -5.20 -5.38
C ALA A 46 0.87 -5.44 -5.87
N CYS A 47 0.69 -6.54 -6.62
CA CYS A 47 -0.63 -7.01 -7.05
C CYS A 47 -1.41 -7.55 -5.86
N ASP A 48 -2.72 -7.27 -5.82
CA ASP A 48 -3.64 -7.80 -4.81
C ASP A 48 -3.57 -9.34 -4.67
N TRP A 49 -3.40 -10.08 -5.78
CA TRP A 49 -3.22 -11.54 -5.76
C TRP A 49 -1.89 -11.98 -5.14
N SER A 50 -0.81 -11.21 -5.32
CA SER A 50 0.48 -11.47 -4.68
C SER A 50 0.40 -11.25 -3.17
N LEU A 51 -0.46 -10.32 -2.74
CA LEU A 51 -0.80 -10.08 -1.33
C LEU A 51 -1.82 -11.09 -0.79
N ARG A 52 -2.29 -12.05 -1.60
CA ARG A 52 -3.33 -13.04 -1.25
C ARG A 52 -4.67 -12.40 -0.89
N LYS A 53 -4.98 -11.25 -1.50
CA LYS A 53 -6.19 -10.43 -1.28
C LYS A 53 -6.82 -10.03 -2.61
N ILE A 54 -6.86 -10.96 -3.57
CA ILE A 54 -7.44 -10.71 -4.89
C ILE A 54 -8.89 -10.22 -4.73
N TYR A 55 -9.23 -9.10 -5.39
CA TYR A 55 -10.56 -8.48 -5.33
C TYR A 55 -10.98 -7.92 -3.96
N ASP A 56 -10.04 -7.76 -3.02
CA ASP A 56 -10.33 -7.34 -1.64
C ASP A 56 -9.51 -6.10 -1.24
N THR A 57 -10.21 -5.08 -0.75
CA THR A 57 -9.60 -3.85 -0.22
C THR A 57 -8.65 -4.08 0.97
N ALA A 58 -8.72 -5.23 1.65
CA ALA A 58 -7.75 -5.65 2.67
C ALA A 58 -6.32 -5.81 2.12
N ALA A 59 -6.14 -5.82 0.79
CA ALA A 59 -4.83 -5.70 0.16
C ALA A 59 -4.08 -4.44 0.62
N PHE A 60 -4.77 -3.32 0.83
CA PHE A 60 -4.19 -2.06 1.29
C PHE A 60 -3.66 -2.16 2.72
N ASP A 61 -4.37 -2.85 3.60
CA ASP A 61 -3.90 -3.10 4.97
C ASP A 61 -2.64 -3.96 4.99
N THR A 62 -2.61 -5.00 4.15
CA THR A 62 -1.46 -5.89 4.02
C THR A 62 -0.26 -5.14 3.44
N ALA A 63 -0.47 -4.35 2.39
CA ALA A 63 0.55 -3.52 1.76
C ALA A 63 1.15 -2.52 2.75
N LYS A 64 0.31 -1.89 3.59
CA LYS A 64 0.75 -0.96 4.64
C LYS A 64 1.60 -1.66 5.69
N GLN A 65 1.19 -2.85 6.12
CA GLN A 65 1.91 -3.64 7.13
C GLN A 65 3.33 -4.01 6.67
N ILE A 66 3.54 -4.23 5.38
CA ILE A 66 4.84 -4.65 4.83
C ILE A 66 5.64 -3.52 4.17
N GLY A 67 5.18 -2.26 4.28
CA GLY A 67 5.93 -1.08 3.84
C GLY A 67 5.91 -0.79 2.33
N LEU A 68 4.84 -1.20 1.64
CA LEU A 68 4.59 -0.82 0.24
C LEU A 68 3.99 0.59 0.15
N ASP A 69 4.13 1.18 -1.02
CA ASP A 69 3.62 2.51 -1.37
C ASP A 69 2.24 2.45 -2.06
N GLY A 70 1.85 1.27 -2.56
CA GLY A 70 0.55 1.10 -3.19
C GLY A 70 0.23 -0.30 -3.68
N VAL A 71 -0.97 -0.47 -4.22
CA VAL A 71 -1.55 -1.75 -4.64
C VAL A 71 -2.04 -1.68 -6.08
N GLN A 72 -1.66 -2.67 -6.90
CA GLN A 72 -2.31 -2.95 -8.17
C GLN A 72 -3.55 -3.79 -7.87
N ILE A 73 -4.72 -3.30 -8.26
CA ILE A 73 -5.98 -4.00 -8.02
C ILE A 73 -6.38 -4.81 -9.26
N SER A 74 -7.13 -5.88 -9.05
CA SER A 74 -7.72 -6.65 -10.13
C SER A 74 -9.09 -6.12 -10.54
N MET A 75 -9.34 -6.02 -11.85
CA MET A 75 -10.63 -5.59 -12.40
C MET A 75 -11.78 -6.54 -12.03
N GLY A 76 -11.46 -7.82 -11.87
CA GLY A 76 -12.41 -8.87 -11.52
C GLY A 76 -12.13 -10.15 -12.29
N SER A 77 -13.15 -11.01 -12.34
CA SER A 77 -13.16 -12.27 -13.06
C SER A 77 -14.41 -12.38 -13.92
N ALA A 78 -14.45 -13.36 -14.82
CA ALA A 78 -15.66 -13.66 -15.57
C ALA A 78 -16.84 -14.03 -14.65
N ALA A 79 -16.56 -14.68 -13.51
CA ALA A 79 -17.58 -15.12 -12.56
C ALA A 79 -18.21 -13.99 -11.74
N ASN A 80 -17.48 -12.88 -11.53
CA ASN A 80 -17.99 -11.70 -10.83
C ASN A 80 -18.29 -10.52 -11.77
N ASP A 81 -18.32 -10.80 -13.07
CA ASP A 81 -18.59 -9.84 -14.13
C ASP A 81 -17.73 -8.58 -14.03
N MET A 82 -16.41 -8.75 -13.88
CA MET A 82 -15.44 -7.65 -13.78
C MET A 82 -15.90 -6.56 -12.81
N HIS A 83 -16.15 -6.94 -11.57
CA HIS A 83 -16.89 -6.13 -10.61
C HIS A 83 -16.32 -4.73 -10.33
N ALA A 84 -15.05 -4.47 -10.64
CA ALA A 84 -14.46 -3.13 -10.51
C ALA A 84 -15.10 -2.10 -11.45
N ARG A 85 -15.91 -2.53 -12.43
CA ARG A 85 -16.79 -1.66 -13.23
C ARG A 85 -17.88 -0.99 -12.40
N ARG A 86 -18.21 -1.56 -11.24
CA ARG A 86 -19.31 -1.07 -10.40
C ARG A 86 -18.85 0.13 -9.54
N PRO A 87 -19.57 1.27 -9.57
CA PRO A 87 -19.16 2.48 -8.85
C PRO A 87 -18.97 2.28 -7.34
N GLU A 88 -19.77 1.42 -6.71
CA GLU A 88 -19.64 1.12 -5.28
C GLU A 88 -18.34 0.39 -4.93
N ILE A 89 -17.81 -0.43 -5.85
CA ILE A 89 -16.52 -1.09 -5.65
C ILE A 89 -15.38 -0.10 -5.89
N GLN A 90 -15.49 0.75 -6.92
CA GLN A 90 -14.51 1.82 -7.14
C GLN A 90 -14.41 2.73 -5.92
N LYS A 91 -15.56 3.07 -5.31
CA LYS A 91 -15.62 3.85 -4.09
C LYS A 91 -14.93 3.15 -2.92
N SER A 92 -15.16 1.86 -2.72
CA SER A 92 -14.51 1.13 -1.61
C SER A 92 -12.99 1.05 -1.76
N TYR A 93 -12.48 0.92 -2.99
CA TYR A 93 -11.04 0.98 -3.24
C TYR A 93 -10.45 2.37 -2.95
N LYS A 94 -11.14 3.46 -3.34
CA LYS A 94 -10.71 4.82 -2.99
C LYS A 94 -10.70 5.05 -1.48
N GLU A 95 -11.76 4.64 -0.79
CA GLU A 95 -11.84 4.74 0.68
C GLU A 95 -10.72 3.96 1.36
N ALA A 96 -10.36 2.78 0.83
CA ALA A 96 -9.26 1.97 1.35
C ALA A 96 -7.89 2.63 1.11
N ALA A 97 -7.67 3.18 -0.08
CA ALA A 97 -6.47 3.95 -0.43
C ALA A 97 -6.31 5.16 0.51
N GLU A 98 -7.37 5.97 0.68
CA GLU A 98 -7.39 7.12 1.59
C GLU A 98 -7.14 6.71 3.04
N ARG A 99 -7.85 5.68 3.55
CA ARG A 99 -7.70 5.17 4.92
C ARG A 99 -6.29 4.71 5.24
N THR A 100 -5.63 4.07 4.27
CA THR A 100 -4.28 3.53 4.47
C THR A 100 -3.19 4.54 4.16
N GLY A 101 -3.49 5.57 3.36
CA GLY A 101 -2.51 6.52 2.82
C GLY A 101 -1.67 5.93 1.69
N LEU A 102 -2.16 4.87 1.05
CA LEU A 102 -1.48 4.18 -0.05
C LEU A 102 -2.14 4.49 -1.39
N GLU A 103 -1.39 4.31 -2.47
CA GLU A 103 -1.88 4.55 -3.83
C GLU A 103 -2.56 3.32 -4.43
N ILE A 104 -3.61 3.55 -5.22
CA ILE A 104 -4.02 2.59 -6.25
C ILE A 104 -3.04 2.78 -7.40
N VAL A 105 -2.12 1.84 -7.61
CA VAL A 105 -0.99 2.06 -8.55
C VAL A 105 -1.28 1.61 -9.98
N SER A 106 -2.23 0.69 -10.17
CA SER A 106 -2.66 0.23 -11.50
C SER A 106 -3.87 -0.70 -11.38
N LEU A 107 -4.45 -1.01 -12.53
CA LEU A 107 -5.53 -1.97 -12.71
C LEU A 107 -5.05 -3.14 -13.58
N ALA A 108 -5.41 -4.37 -13.23
CA ALA A 108 -5.07 -5.56 -14.01
C ALA A 108 -6.29 -6.40 -14.39
N ILE A 109 -6.24 -7.01 -15.59
CA ILE A 109 -7.27 -7.93 -16.10
C ILE A 109 -6.69 -9.36 -16.14
N GLY A 110 -6.59 -10.00 -14.98
CA GLY A 110 -6.01 -11.34 -14.86
C GLY A 110 -6.76 -12.44 -15.62
N GLU A 111 -8.07 -12.24 -15.86
CA GLU A 111 -8.94 -13.19 -16.59
C GLU A 111 -8.48 -13.42 -18.04
N MET A 112 -7.69 -12.50 -18.61
CA MET A 112 -7.15 -12.66 -19.97
C MET A 112 -6.20 -13.86 -20.13
N ASN A 113 -5.69 -14.42 -19.03
CA ASN A 113 -4.94 -15.68 -19.06
C ASN A 113 -5.81 -16.87 -19.50
N SER A 114 -7.11 -16.83 -19.19
CA SER A 114 -8.08 -17.87 -19.56
C SER A 114 -8.94 -17.46 -20.76
N VAL A 115 -9.13 -16.16 -20.96
CA VAL A 115 -9.98 -15.58 -22.01
C VAL A 115 -9.14 -14.69 -22.93
N PRO A 116 -8.63 -15.22 -24.05
CA PRO A 116 -7.60 -14.54 -24.84
C PRO A 116 -8.15 -13.31 -25.58
N LEU A 117 -7.45 -12.17 -25.43
CA LEU A 117 -7.78 -10.91 -26.11
C LEU A 117 -7.86 -11.05 -27.64
N LYS A 118 -7.03 -11.90 -28.25
CA LYS A 118 -6.96 -12.07 -29.71
C LYS A 118 -8.25 -12.61 -30.32
N SER A 119 -8.97 -13.47 -29.61
CA SER A 119 -10.03 -14.30 -30.23
C SER A 119 -11.34 -14.34 -29.47
N ASP A 120 -11.37 -13.91 -28.20
CA ASP A 120 -12.61 -13.84 -27.43
C ASP A 120 -13.11 -12.39 -27.35
N PRO A 121 -14.30 -12.08 -27.89
CA PRO A 121 -14.83 -10.72 -27.89
C PRO A 121 -15.14 -10.17 -26.49
N ARG A 122 -15.25 -11.03 -25.46
CA ARG A 122 -15.39 -10.58 -24.07
C ARG A 122 -14.16 -9.83 -23.59
N ALA A 123 -12.97 -10.32 -23.93
CA ALA A 123 -11.72 -9.69 -23.50
C ALA A 123 -11.51 -8.31 -24.13
N ALA A 124 -11.93 -8.11 -25.38
CA ALA A 124 -11.91 -6.78 -26.01
C ALA A 124 -12.82 -5.79 -25.28
N ARG A 125 -14.02 -6.22 -24.86
CA ARG A 125 -14.92 -5.38 -24.06
C ARG A 125 -14.35 -5.08 -22.68
N TRP A 126 -13.76 -6.07 -22.00
CA TRP A 126 -13.13 -5.83 -20.70
C TRP A 126 -11.95 -4.87 -20.79
N LEU A 127 -11.18 -4.92 -21.88
CA LEU A 127 -10.12 -3.94 -22.13
C LEU A 127 -10.68 -2.53 -22.29
N ASP A 128 -11.74 -2.37 -23.09
CA ASP A 128 -12.42 -1.09 -23.30
C ASP A 128 -12.98 -0.53 -21.97
N ASP A 129 -13.76 -1.34 -21.25
CA ASP A 129 -14.32 -0.99 -19.95
C ASP A 129 -13.23 -0.62 -18.92
N SER A 130 -12.02 -1.18 -19.03
CA SER A 130 -10.93 -0.89 -18.10
C SER A 130 -10.44 0.55 -18.18
N ILE A 131 -10.61 1.21 -19.33
CA ILE A 131 -10.25 2.62 -19.52
C ILE A 131 -11.13 3.51 -18.63
N ASP A 132 -12.43 3.24 -18.60
CA ASP A 132 -13.38 3.95 -17.75
C ASP A 132 -13.12 3.67 -16.27
N VAL A 133 -12.80 2.42 -15.91
CA VAL A 133 -12.43 2.07 -14.52
C VAL A 133 -11.14 2.77 -14.08
N CYS A 134 -10.11 2.80 -14.93
CA CYS A 134 -8.87 3.53 -14.67
C CYS A 134 -9.14 5.02 -14.45
N THR A 135 -9.92 5.65 -15.33
CA THR A 135 -10.33 7.04 -15.21
C THR A 135 -11.08 7.27 -13.89
N ALA A 136 -12.04 6.41 -13.57
CA ALA A 136 -12.81 6.51 -12.34
C ALA A 136 -11.94 6.37 -11.08
N LEU A 137 -10.86 5.59 -11.12
CA LEU A 137 -9.93 5.41 -10.01
C LEU A 137 -8.80 6.45 -9.95
N GLY A 138 -8.70 7.33 -10.95
CA GLY A 138 -7.63 8.34 -11.03
C GLY A 138 -6.30 7.77 -11.54
N LEU A 139 -6.34 6.67 -12.29
CA LEU A 139 -5.19 6.11 -12.99
C LEU A 139 -5.06 6.78 -14.37
N THR A 140 -3.87 7.27 -14.70
CA THR A 140 -3.55 7.98 -15.96
C THR A 140 -2.50 7.25 -16.77
#